data_AF-A0A2S7YFQ2-F1
#
_entry.id   AF-A0A2S7YFQ2-F1
#
_cell.length_a   1.000
_cell.length_b   1.000
_cell.length_c   1.000
_cell.angle_alpha   90.00
_cell.angle_beta   90.00
_cell.angle_gamma   90.00
#
_symmetry.space_group_name_H-M   'P 1'
#
loop_
_entity.id
_entity.type
_entity.pdbx_description
1 polymer ?
#
loop_
_entity_poly.entity_id
_entity_poly.type
_entity_poly.pdbx_seq_one_letter_code
_entity_poly.pdbx_strand_id
1 'polypeptide(L)'
;MEWFGKAKIEFTHSPAPRAIKQKDGKDTDLLKICEATTPPCHLNPLLFNGHVQTMWTATKPSGPQVFYRRRLFDADHDTYKGSYAVDFAVEPFEESDPTLPHRTVYFTEEEEKNLGSDDARPMVVVLHGLSGGSHEIYLRHTIAPLLGQGGWEACVVNSRGCARSKITSGVLYNARATWDVRQTIKWLREKFPNRPLFGLGFSLGANMMTNYCAEEGESCVLKAAVVCSNPFNLDCASKLMQSTFIGRELYLRVMGSSMKQLIANHKEEIKKHTNLDLEAIKRITYLHDFDREVQCPTWGYPTESAYYRDASSCDSVLSIRIPFLAVNAKDDPIAVGAALPYQEFRQNPNTILLTTSLGGHLCWFEWGGTRWLTKPVNNFLNHMAFEVDFDSAKPTKDAQGDQGPIAFDPMRRRLYVPQM
;
A
#
# COMPACT_ATOMS: atom_id res chain seq x y z
N MET A 1 0.63 -28.33 -14.30
CA MET A 1 2.01 -28.06 -14.77
C MET A 1 2.08 -26.60 -15.17
N GLU A 2 2.80 -25.80 -14.40
CA GLU A 2 3.02 -24.36 -14.61
C GLU A 2 4.08 -24.17 -15.71
N TRP A 3 3.78 -24.66 -16.90
CA TRP A 3 4.71 -24.67 -18.03
C TRP A 3 4.54 -23.39 -18.86
N PHE A 4 5.65 -22.77 -19.26
CA PHE A 4 5.71 -21.56 -20.09
C PHE A 4 5.02 -20.30 -19.52
N GLY A 5 5.21 -20.01 -18.23
CA GLY A 5 4.78 -18.73 -17.64
C GLY A 5 3.27 -18.62 -17.36
N LYS A 6 2.50 -19.70 -17.55
CA LYS A 6 1.08 -19.76 -17.15
C LYS A 6 0.98 -19.92 -15.64
N ALA A 7 0.66 -18.83 -14.94
CA ALA A 7 0.48 -18.84 -13.49
C ALA A 7 -0.94 -19.30 -13.13
N LYS A 8 -1.07 -20.15 -12.10
CA LYS A 8 -2.38 -20.56 -11.58
C LYS A 8 -2.97 -19.42 -10.75
N ILE A 9 -4.22 -19.07 -10.98
CA ILE A 9 -4.97 -18.08 -10.19
C ILE A 9 -5.89 -18.82 -9.20
N GLU A 10 -5.96 -18.35 -7.96
CA GLU A 10 -6.88 -18.86 -6.94
C GLU A 10 -7.46 -17.69 -6.14
N PHE A 11 -8.74 -17.78 -5.77
CA PHE A 11 -9.42 -16.82 -4.90
C PHE A 11 -9.70 -17.46 -3.54
N THR A 12 -9.29 -16.80 -2.47
CA THR A 12 -9.70 -17.14 -1.09
C THR A 12 -10.65 -16.08 -0.58
N HIS A 13 -11.81 -16.51 -0.09
CA HIS A 13 -12.91 -15.65 0.29
C HIS A 13 -13.81 -16.34 1.33
N SER A 14 -14.70 -15.56 1.96
CA SER A 14 -15.76 -16.10 2.82
C SER A 14 -16.73 -16.99 2.04
N PRO A 15 -17.28 -18.07 2.64
CA PRO A 15 -18.32 -18.89 2.01
C PRO A 15 -19.54 -18.10 1.51
N ALA A 16 -19.80 -16.93 2.10
CA ALA A 16 -20.81 -15.98 1.65
C ALA A 16 -20.12 -14.64 1.33
N PRO A 17 -19.55 -14.46 0.12
CA PRO A 17 -18.99 -13.17 -0.30
C PRO A 17 -20.03 -12.06 -0.22
N ARG A 18 -19.57 -10.84 0.01
CA ARG A 18 -20.42 -9.65 0.10
C ARG A 18 -21.31 -9.51 -1.14
N ALA A 19 -22.61 -9.43 -0.93
CA ALA A 19 -23.56 -9.06 -1.98
C ALA A 19 -23.35 -7.60 -2.41
N ILE A 20 -23.36 -7.36 -3.72
CA ILE A 20 -23.16 -6.05 -4.34
C ILE A 20 -24.24 -5.84 -5.39
N LYS A 21 -24.77 -4.61 -5.48
CA LYS A 21 -25.69 -4.21 -6.54
C LYS A 21 -24.96 -3.40 -7.60
N GLN A 22 -25.28 -3.66 -8.86
CA GLN A 22 -24.85 -2.85 -9.98
C GLN A 22 -25.82 -1.68 -10.20
N LYS A 23 -25.35 -0.61 -10.85
CA LYS A 23 -26.15 0.59 -11.17
C LYS A 23 -27.31 0.28 -12.11
N ASP A 24 -27.24 -0.80 -12.89
CA ASP A 24 -28.33 -1.28 -13.75
C ASP A 24 -29.38 -2.11 -12.99
N GLY A 25 -29.21 -2.26 -11.67
CA GLY A 25 -30.12 -2.99 -10.78
C GLY A 25 -29.82 -4.49 -10.65
N LYS A 26 -28.83 -5.04 -11.36
CA LYS A 26 -28.46 -6.45 -11.22
C LYS A 26 -27.76 -6.73 -9.89
N ASP A 27 -28.12 -7.85 -9.28
CA ASP A 27 -27.42 -8.37 -8.11
C ASP A 27 -26.18 -9.17 -8.55
N THR A 28 -25.07 -8.95 -7.85
CA THR A 28 -23.82 -9.70 -7.97
C THR A 28 -23.21 -9.88 -6.58
N ASP A 29 -21.99 -10.40 -6.52
CA ASP A 29 -21.20 -10.46 -5.30
C ASP A 29 -19.74 -10.11 -5.58
N LEU A 30 -19.00 -9.81 -4.51
CA LEU A 30 -17.62 -9.37 -4.61
C LEU A 30 -16.71 -10.41 -5.30
N LEU A 31 -16.97 -11.70 -5.09
CA LEU A 31 -16.18 -12.77 -5.72
C LEU A 31 -16.37 -12.75 -7.24
N LYS A 32 -17.62 -12.71 -7.72
CA LYS A 32 -17.92 -12.67 -9.17
C LYS A 32 -17.29 -11.47 -9.84
N ILE A 33 -17.29 -10.31 -9.18
CA ILE A 33 -16.60 -9.11 -9.67
C ILE A 33 -15.11 -9.39 -9.81
N CYS A 34 -14.45 -9.95 -8.79
CA CYS A 34 -13.04 -10.28 -8.83
C CYS A 34 -12.71 -11.33 -9.92
N GLU A 35 -13.53 -12.36 -10.08
CA GLU A 35 -13.37 -13.37 -11.13
C GLU A 35 -13.50 -12.76 -12.53
N ALA A 36 -14.53 -11.94 -12.76
CA ALA A 36 -14.78 -11.29 -14.05
C ALA A 36 -13.70 -10.25 -14.42
N THR A 37 -13.13 -9.57 -13.42
CA THR A 37 -12.12 -8.53 -13.63
C THR A 37 -10.69 -9.08 -13.70
N THR A 38 -10.49 -10.37 -13.42
CA THR A 38 -9.16 -11.02 -13.42
C THR A 38 -8.91 -11.80 -14.72
N PRO A 39 -8.10 -11.27 -15.65
CA PRO A 39 -7.76 -12.02 -16.85
C PRO A 39 -6.77 -13.15 -16.55
N PRO A 40 -6.65 -14.16 -17.43
CA PRO A 40 -5.62 -15.21 -17.31
C PRO A 40 -4.22 -14.63 -17.12
N CYS A 41 -3.40 -15.27 -16.26
CA CYS A 41 -2.06 -14.80 -15.92
C CYS A 41 -1.00 -15.53 -16.76
N HIS A 42 -0.49 -14.84 -17.78
CA HIS A 42 0.56 -15.34 -18.68
C HIS A 42 1.81 -14.47 -18.57
N LEU A 43 2.78 -14.93 -17.78
CA LEU A 43 4.02 -14.24 -17.49
C LEU A 43 5.12 -14.60 -18.48
N ASN A 44 6.19 -13.82 -18.49
CA ASN A 44 7.38 -14.12 -19.28
C ASN A 44 8.01 -15.45 -18.78
N PRO A 45 8.10 -16.49 -19.61
CA PRO A 45 8.64 -17.80 -19.23
C PRO A 45 10.13 -17.78 -18.91
N LEU A 46 10.87 -16.73 -19.32
CA LEU A 46 12.27 -16.54 -18.91
C LEU A 46 12.39 -16.06 -17.46
N LEU A 47 11.32 -15.49 -16.89
CA LEU A 47 11.22 -15.09 -15.50
C LEU A 47 10.50 -16.21 -14.72
N PHE A 48 11.12 -17.39 -14.71
CA PHE A 48 10.50 -18.66 -14.33
C PHE A 48 10.33 -18.90 -12.82
N ASN A 49 10.73 -17.94 -11.98
CA ASN A 49 10.46 -17.97 -10.54
C ASN A 49 10.38 -16.55 -9.97
N GLY A 50 9.90 -16.45 -8.73
CA GLY A 50 9.68 -15.18 -8.04
C GLY A 50 10.95 -14.39 -7.80
N HIS A 51 12.11 -15.04 -7.64
CA HIS A 51 13.39 -14.33 -7.51
C HIS A 51 13.76 -13.62 -8.81
N VAL A 52 13.71 -14.31 -9.95
CA VAL A 52 14.06 -13.74 -11.26
C VAL A 52 13.05 -12.67 -11.66
N GLN A 53 11.75 -12.89 -11.41
CA GLN A 53 10.72 -11.84 -11.53
C GLN A 53 11.10 -10.58 -10.73
N THR A 54 11.41 -10.75 -9.44
CA THR A 54 11.74 -9.64 -8.52
C THR A 54 13.00 -8.90 -8.95
N MET A 55 14.06 -9.62 -9.30
CA MET A 55 15.34 -9.04 -9.74
C MET A 55 15.20 -8.28 -11.05
N TRP A 56 14.31 -8.71 -11.96
CA TRP A 56 14.08 -8.03 -13.24
C TRP A 56 13.56 -6.60 -13.08
N THR A 57 12.90 -6.25 -11.96
CA THR A 57 12.51 -4.86 -11.72
C THR A 57 13.71 -3.92 -11.66
N ALA A 58 14.87 -4.38 -11.19
CA ALA A 58 16.07 -3.55 -11.11
C ALA A 58 16.70 -3.24 -12.48
N THR A 59 16.34 -3.97 -13.55
CA THR A 59 16.96 -3.85 -14.87
C THR A 59 16.16 -3.03 -15.88
N LYS A 60 14.91 -2.64 -15.55
CA LYS A 60 14.01 -1.90 -16.45
C LYS A 60 14.02 -0.39 -16.12
N PRO A 61 14.57 0.46 -17.00
CA PRO A 61 14.73 1.89 -16.70
C PRO A 61 13.49 2.75 -17.02
N SER A 62 12.51 2.27 -17.79
CA SER A 62 11.37 3.09 -18.23
C SER A 62 10.01 2.47 -17.93
N GLY A 63 9.18 3.25 -17.24
CA GLY A 63 7.74 3.03 -17.06
C GLY A 63 6.95 4.21 -17.64
N PRO A 64 5.62 4.14 -17.69
CA PRO A 64 4.78 5.18 -18.28
C PRO A 64 4.99 6.54 -17.60
N GLN A 65 4.80 7.61 -18.36
CA GLN A 65 4.97 8.95 -17.85
C GLN A 65 3.76 9.35 -17.01
N VAL A 66 4.00 9.77 -15.78
CA VAL A 66 3.01 10.40 -14.91
C VAL A 66 3.69 11.63 -14.34
N PHE A 67 2.96 12.75 -14.36
CA PHE A 67 3.40 14.03 -13.87
C PHE A 67 2.67 14.35 -12.58
N TYR A 68 3.36 14.97 -11.64
CA TYR A 68 2.84 15.22 -10.31
C TYR A 68 3.05 16.67 -9.89
N ARG A 69 2.07 17.20 -9.17
CA ARG A 69 2.25 18.37 -8.32
C ARG A 69 2.20 17.98 -6.86
N ARG A 70 3.20 18.39 -6.09
CA ARG A 70 3.37 18.07 -4.68
C ARG A 70 2.73 19.13 -3.81
N ARG A 71 1.94 18.68 -2.84
CA ARG A 71 1.48 19.46 -1.70
C ARG A 71 2.12 18.95 -0.42
N LEU A 72 2.50 19.86 0.48
CA LEU A 72 2.95 19.53 1.82
C LEU A 72 1.79 19.62 2.81
N PHE A 73 1.78 18.71 3.77
CA PHE A 73 0.82 18.69 4.87
C PHE A 73 1.58 18.75 6.18
N ASP A 74 1.15 19.63 7.07
CA ASP A 74 1.53 19.58 8.48
C ASP A 74 0.62 18.56 9.18
N ALA A 75 1.23 17.64 9.91
CA ALA A 75 0.53 16.57 10.61
C ALA A 75 -0.35 17.16 11.73
N ASP A 76 -1.62 16.78 11.75
CA ASP A 76 -2.62 17.31 12.68
C ASP A 76 -2.78 16.48 13.97
N HIS A 77 -1.89 15.51 14.20
CA HIS A 77 -1.93 14.64 15.37
C HIS A 77 -1.02 15.14 16.49
N ASP A 78 -1.50 15.08 17.74
CA ASP A 78 -0.81 15.60 18.92
C ASP A 78 0.58 14.99 19.13
N THR A 79 0.72 13.67 19.00
CA THR A 79 2.01 12.97 19.16
C THR A 79 2.77 12.73 17.85
N TYR A 80 2.08 12.39 16.76
CA TYR A 80 2.70 12.08 15.46
C TYR A 80 2.93 13.35 14.61
N LYS A 81 3.61 14.33 15.20
CA LYS A 81 3.90 15.66 14.62
C LYS A 81 4.85 15.58 13.43
N GLY A 82 4.99 16.67 12.68
CA GLY A 82 5.89 16.81 11.53
C GLY A 82 5.11 17.14 10.27
N SER A 83 5.69 16.85 9.12
CA SER A 83 5.06 17.06 7.82
C SER A 83 5.30 15.89 6.89
N TYR A 84 4.42 15.74 5.91
CA TYR A 84 4.49 14.73 4.86
C TYR A 84 4.07 15.34 3.53
N ALA A 85 4.35 14.62 2.44
CA ALA A 85 4.09 15.09 1.09
C ALA A 85 3.04 14.22 0.40
N VAL A 86 2.15 14.85 -0.35
CA VAL A 86 1.19 14.16 -1.23
C VAL A 86 1.41 14.65 -2.66
N ASP A 87 1.66 13.73 -3.57
CA ASP A 87 1.87 14.01 -4.99
C ASP A 87 0.58 13.72 -5.75
N PHE A 88 -0.03 14.76 -6.32
CA PHE A 88 -1.26 14.67 -7.10
C PHE A 88 -0.90 14.49 -8.57
N ALA A 89 -1.46 13.48 -9.22
CA ALA A 89 -1.27 13.29 -10.65
C ALA A 89 -1.94 14.43 -11.41
N VAL A 90 -1.24 14.99 -12.39
CA VAL A 90 -1.68 16.15 -13.18
C VAL A 90 -1.34 15.94 -14.66
N GLU A 91 -1.89 16.80 -15.51
CA GLU A 91 -1.52 16.88 -16.91
C GLU A 91 -0.01 17.18 -17.09
N PRO A 92 0.61 16.72 -18.19
CA PRO A 92 2.02 16.98 -18.47
C PRO A 92 2.39 18.45 -18.45
N PHE A 93 3.59 18.75 -17.94
CA PHE A 93 4.17 20.09 -17.89
C PHE A 93 5.67 20.04 -18.23
N GLU A 94 6.24 21.18 -18.61
CA GLU A 94 7.66 21.30 -18.98
C GLU A 94 8.57 21.72 -17.82
N GLU A 95 8.00 22.27 -16.76
CA GLU A 95 8.71 22.70 -15.56
C GLU A 95 9.49 21.56 -14.89
N SER A 96 10.57 21.90 -14.19
CA SER A 96 11.33 20.93 -13.42
C SER A 96 11.83 21.54 -12.12
N ASP A 97 11.80 20.76 -11.05
CA ASP A 97 12.39 21.10 -9.76
C ASP A 97 13.49 20.08 -9.44
N PRO A 98 14.78 20.50 -9.38
CA PRO A 98 15.88 19.58 -9.13
C PRO A 98 15.86 18.98 -7.71
N THR A 99 15.10 19.58 -6.79
CA THR A 99 14.96 19.10 -5.40
C THR A 99 13.93 17.96 -5.29
N LEU A 100 13.10 17.77 -6.29
CA LEU A 100 12.03 16.76 -6.32
C LEU A 100 12.36 15.60 -7.26
N PRO A 101 11.64 14.47 -7.16
CA PRO A 101 11.73 13.41 -8.16
C PRO A 101 11.34 13.93 -9.56
N HIS A 102 11.85 13.28 -10.60
CA HIS A 102 11.57 13.65 -11.99
C HIS A 102 10.05 13.74 -12.26
N ARG A 103 9.62 14.74 -13.06
CA ARG A 103 8.20 15.07 -13.34
C ARG A 103 7.37 15.43 -12.10
N THR A 104 8.01 15.97 -11.08
CA THR A 104 7.33 16.46 -9.87
C THR A 104 7.75 17.90 -9.62
N VAL A 105 6.78 18.80 -9.45
CA VAL A 105 6.99 20.19 -8.99
C VAL A 105 6.05 20.45 -7.81
N TYR A 106 6.28 21.51 -7.03
CA TYR A 106 5.29 21.92 -6.02
C TYR A 106 4.09 22.58 -6.69
N PHE A 107 2.93 22.51 -6.04
CA PHE A 107 1.86 23.44 -6.37
C PHE A 107 2.30 24.88 -6.05
N THR A 108 1.90 25.82 -6.90
CA THR A 108 1.94 27.25 -6.56
C THR A 108 0.86 27.57 -5.52
N GLU A 109 1.01 28.68 -4.78
CA GLU A 109 0.00 29.10 -3.81
C GLU A 109 -1.40 29.29 -4.44
N GLU A 110 -1.45 29.76 -5.70
CA GLU A 110 -2.70 29.93 -6.43
C GLU A 110 -3.33 28.58 -6.78
N GLU A 111 -2.53 27.64 -7.30
CA GLU A 111 -3.01 26.28 -7.58
C GLU A 111 -3.48 25.56 -6.31
N GLU A 112 -2.80 25.73 -5.17
CA GLU A 112 -3.24 25.13 -3.90
C GLU A 112 -4.55 25.72 -3.38
N LYS A 113 -4.76 27.03 -3.53
CA LYS A 113 -6.02 27.71 -3.17
C LYS A 113 -7.17 27.18 -4.02
N ASN A 114 -6.92 27.01 -5.32
CA ASN A 114 -7.88 26.54 -6.31
C ASN A 114 -8.00 25.01 -6.38
N LEU A 115 -7.18 24.28 -5.62
CA LEU A 115 -7.27 22.82 -5.51
C LEU A 115 -8.67 22.47 -5.00
N GLY A 116 -9.37 21.53 -5.62
CA GLY A 116 -10.76 21.21 -5.24
C GLY A 116 -11.68 21.18 -6.45
N SER A 117 -12.77 20.42 -6.32
CA SER A 117 -13.76 20.28 -7.38
C SER A 117 -15.01 19.64 -6.80
N ASP A 118 -16.16 20.03 -7.34
CA ASP A 118 -17.47 19.39 -7.09
C ASP A 118 -17.78 18.30 -8.13
N ASP A 119 -16.82 17.95 -9.01
CA ASP A 119 -16.98 16.81 -9.91
C ASP A 119 -17.08 15.48 -9.16
N ALA A 120 -17.60 14.47 -9.85
CA ALA A 120 -17.76 13.12 -9.31
C ALA A 120 -16.72 12.13 -9.86
N ARG A 121 -15.59 12.61 -10.40
CA ARG A 121 -14.55 11.72 -10.94
C ARG A 121 -13.96 10.88 -9.80
N PRO A 122 -13.82 9.55 -9.97
CA PRO A 122 -13.26 8.72 -8.93
C PRO A 122 -11.79 9.07 -8.69
N MET A 123 -11.36 9.05 -7.44
CA MET A 123 -9.97 9.31 -7.06
C MET A 123 -9.37 8.12 -6.34
N VAL A 124 -8.18 7.71 -6.77
CA VAL A 124 -7.39 6.67 -6.08
C VAL A 124 -6.29 7.29 -5.21
N VAL A 125 -6.28 6.92 -3.93
CA VAL A 125 -5.25 7.28 -2.95
C VAL A 125 -4.24 6.14 -2.86
N VAL A 126 -3.01 6.42 -3.23
CA VAL A 126 -1.98 5.41 -3.46
C VAL A 126 -0.89 5.46 -2.39
N LEU A 127 -0.52 4.30 -1.83
CA LEU A 127 0.59 4.13 -0.89
C LEU A 127 1.71 3.29 -1.51
N HIS A 128 2.92 3.84 -1.51
CA HIS A 128 4.11 3.19 -2.05
C HIS A 128 4.73 2.18 -1.07
N GLY A 129 5.71 1.40 -1.54
CA GLY A 129 6.44 0.41 -0.72
C GLY A 129 7.58 1.03 0.09
N LEU A 130 8.42 0.20 0.71
CA LEU A 130 9.54 0.65 1.53
C LEU A 130 10.47 1.59 0.75
N SER A 131 10.79 2.77 1.31
CA SER A 131 11.71 3.78 0.78
C SER A 131 11.41 4.35 -0.61
N GLY A 132 10.22 4.10 -1.17
CA GLY A 132 9.86 4.50 -2.53
C GLY A 132 9.21 5.89 -2.65
N GLY A 133 8.21 5.99 -3.53
CA GLY A 133 7.43 7.22 -3.72
C GLY A 133 6.54 7.19 -4.96
N SER A 134 5.99 8.34 -5.32
CA SER A 134 5.22 8.55 -6.57
C SER A 134 5.96 8.21 -7.87
N HIS A 135 7.29 8.28 -7.84
CA HIS A 135 8.16 8.01 -8.98
C HIS A 135 8.33 6.52 -9.31
N GLU A 136 7.87 5.63 -8.42
CA GLU A 136 8.03 4.18 -8.54
C GLU A 136 7.41 3.63 -9.83
N ILE A 137 8.14 2.74 -10.50
CA ILE A 137 7.76 2.23 -11.83
C ILE A 137 6.51 1.34 -11.73
N TYR A 138 6.45 0.43 -10.75
CA TYR A 138 5.29 -0.45 -10.55
C TYR A 138 4.02 0.36 -10.26
N LEU A 139 4.16 1.46 -9.53
CA LEU A 139 3.07 2.36 -9.18
C LEU A 139 2.57 3.06 -10.43
N ARG A 140 3.47 3.68 -11.21
CA ARG A 140 3.13 4.37 -12.46
C ARG A 140 2.49 3.45 -13.50
N HIS A 141 2.96 2.20 -13.61
CA HIS A 141 2.31 1.20 -14.48
C HIS A 141 0.86 0.91 -14.10
N THR A 142 0.52 1.04 -12.81
CA THR A 142 -0.83 0.76 -12.32
C THR A 142 -1.74 1.98 -12.42
N ILE A 143 -1.23 3.19 -12.14
CA ILE A 143 -2.05 4.41 -12.15
C ILE A 143 -2.22 5.00 -13.55
N ALA A 144 -1.23 4.90 -14.44
CA ALA A 144 -1.27 5.58 -15.74
C ALA A 144 -2.50 5.20 -16.59
N PRO A 145 -2.98 3.93 -16.62
CA PRO A 145 -4.20 3.57 -17.36
C PRO A 145 -5.49 4.14 -16.76
N LEU A 146 -5.49 4.58 -15.50
CA LEU A 146 -6.66 5.20 -14.85
C LEU A 146 -6.79 6.69 -15.22
N LEU A 147 -5.67 7.36 -15.50
CA LEU A 147 -5.61 8.80 -15.75
C LEU A 147 -6.12 9.16 -17.16
N GLY A 148 -6.38 10.44 -17.40
CA GLY A 148 -6.81 10.97 -18.69
C GLY A 148 -8.11 10.32 -19.16
N GLN A 149 -8.04 9.52 -20.24
CA GLN A 149 -9.20 8.80 -20.78
C GLN A 149 -9.78 7.74 -19.83
N GLY A 150 -9.01 7.27 -18.84
CA GLY A 150 -9.55 6.39 -17.80
C GLY A 150 -10.53 7.09 -16.87
N GLY A 151 -10.53 8.43 -16.83
CA GLY A 151 -11.51 9.23 -16.10
C GLY A 151 -11.25 9.36 -14.60
N TRP A 152 -10.09 8.92 -14.11
CA TRP A 152 -9.72 9.01 -12.69
C TRP A 152 -8.80 10.18 -12.38
N GLU A 153 -8.83 10.51 -11.10
CA GLU A 153 -7.83 11.33 -10.43
C GLU A 153 -6.98 10.43 -9.52
N ALA A 154 -5.74 10.80 -9.25
CA ALA A 154 -4.88 10.02 -8.37
C ALA A 154 -4.00 10.91 -7.51
N CYS A 155 -3.75 10.47 -6.28
CA CYS A 155 -2.71 11.04 -5.45
C CYS A 155 -1.89 9.95 -4.77
N VAL A 156 -0.62 10.24 -4.51
CA VAL A 156 0.31 9.34 -3.83
C VAL A 156 0.73 9.99 -2.52
N VAL A 157 0.43 9.32 -1.41
CA VAL A 157 0.92 9.75 -0.09
C VAL A 157 2.36 9.27 0.05
N ASN A 158 3.30 10.20 0.04
CA ASN A 158 4.71 9.89 0.23
C ASN A 158 5.01 9.82 1.72
N SER A 159 5.54 8.68 2.13
CA SER A 159 6.02 8.43 3.47
C SER A 159 7.11 9.43 3.86
N ARG A 160 7.17 9.82 5.13
CA ARG A 160 8.08 10.86 5.64
C ARG A 160 9.55 10.54 5.32
N GLY A 161 10.24 11.48 4.69
CA GLY A 161 11.63 11.32 4.21
C GLY A 161 11.76 10.70 2.83
N CYS A 162 10.70 10.07 2.30
CA CYS A 162 10.70 9.42 0.99
C CYS A 162 10.36 10.39 -0.14
N ALA A 163 10.61 9.98 -1.38
CA ALA A 163 10.38 10.81 -2.57
C ALA A 163 10.99 12.22 -2.48
N ARG A 164 12.16 12.36 -1.83
CA ARG A 164 12.84 13.63 -1.54
C ARG A 164 12.05 14.62 -0.67
N SER A 165 11.05 14.16 0.07
CA SER A 165 10.44 14.96 1.14
C SER A 165 11.39 15.04 2.34
N LYS A 166 11.41 16.16 3.07
CA LYS A 166 12.25 16.34 4.26
C LYS A 166 11.61 15.67 5.48
N ILE A 167 12.45 15.25 6.42
CA ILE A 167 11.99 14.84 7.76
C ILE A 167 11.93 16.09 8.65
N THR A 168 10.80 16.30 9.30
CA THR A 168 10.55 17.49 10.14
C THR A 168 10.18 17.15 11.59
N SER A 169 10.26 15.87 11.95
CA SER A 169 10.01 15.38 13.31
C SER A 169 10.81 14.13 13.64
N GLY A 170 10.79 13.73 14.91
CA GLY A 170 11.57 12.60 15.41
C GLY A 170 10.95 11.23 15.13
N VAL A 171 9.74 11.19 14.58
CA VAL A 171 9.03 9.94 14.30
C VAL A 171 8.99 9.72 12.80
N LEU A 172 9.72 8.70 12.37
CA LEU A 172 9.74 8.24 10.97
C LEU A 172 8.50 7.41 10.67
N TYR A 173 8.18 7.25 9.39
CA TYR A 173 7.11 6.33 8.99
C TYR A 173 7.51 4.87 9.23
N ASN A 174 6.50 4.02 9.42
CA ASN A 174 6.67 2.56 9.47
C ASN A 174 5.36 1.85 9.05
N ALA A 175 5.37 0.53 9.00
CA ALA A 175 4.22 -0.30 8.62
C ALA A 175 2.91 -0.06 9.43
N ARG A 176 3.01 0.54 10.63
CA ARG A 176 1.89 0.84 11.55
C ARG A 176 1.35 2.27 11.36
N ALA A 177 2.04 3.13 10.61
CA ALA A 177 1.80 4.57 10.55
C ALA A 177 0.61 4.94 9.64
N THR A 178 -0.62 4.81 10.14
CA THR A 178 -1.85 5.12 9.37
C THR A 178 -2.30 6.59 9.43
N TRP A 179 -1.65 7.42 10.26
CA TRP A 179 -2.09 8.79 10.53
C TRP A 179 -2.03 9.72 9.32
N ASP A 180 -0.90 9.75 8.59
CA ASP A 180 -0.76 10.61 7.40
C ASP A 180 -1.80 10.21 6.32
N VAL A 181 -2.11 8.91 6.22
CA VAL A 181 -3.14 8.37 5.31
C VAL A 181 -4.53 8.85 5.74
N ARG A 182 -4.85 8.74 7.03
CA ARG A 182 -6.13 9.18 7.61
C ARG A 182 -6.35 10.68 7.41
N GLN A 183 -5.35 11.50 7.70
CA GLN A 183 -5.43 12.94 7.51
C GLN A 183 -5.58 13.30 6.02
N THR A 184 -4.83 12.64 5.12
CA THR A 184 -4.98 12.85 3.68
C THR A 184 -6.41 12.54 3.22
N ILE A 185 -6.95 11.38 3.60
CA ILE A 185 -8.28 10.96 3.17
C ILE A 185 -9.36 11.89 3.74
N LYS A 186 -9.25 12.30 5.00
CA LYS A 186 -10.15 13.29 5.60
C LYS A 186 -10.13 14.60 4.81
N TRP A 187 -8.93 15.13 4.54
CA TRP A 187 -8.77 16.35 3.74
C TRP A 187 -9.34 16.20 2.32
N LEU A 188 -9.14 15.05 1.66
CA LEU A 188 -9.72 14.77 0.36
C LEU A 188 -11.26 14.69 0.37
N ARG A 189 -11.86 14.29 1.50
CA ARG A 189 -13.31 14.32 1.66
C ARG A 189 -13.87 15.72 1.80
N GLU A 190 -13.15 16.58 2.49
CA GLU A 190 -13.53 17.99 2.62
C GLU A 190 -13.34 18.75 1.30
N LYS A 191 -12.22 18.51 0.59
CA LYS A 191 -11.86 19.28 -0.60
C LYS A 191 -12.53 18.82 -1.91
N PHE A 192 -13.00 17.58 -1.97
CA PHE A 192 -13.60 16.99 -3.18
C PHE A 192 -14.92 16.26 -2.89
N PRO A 193 -15.93 16.90 -2.27
CA PRO A 193 -17.05 16.21 -1.59
C PRO A 193 -17.75 15.13 -2.42
N ASN A 194 -17.89 15.32 -3.73
CA ASN A 194 -18.61 14.40 -4.62
C ASN A 194 -17.75 13.26 -5.21
N ARG A 195 -16.41 13.32 -5.09
CA ARG A 195 -15.52 12.28 -5.64
C ARG A 195 -15.57 11.01 -4.79
N PRO A 196 -15.91 9.84 -5.37
CA PRO A 196 -15.72 8.57 -4.65
C PRO A 196 -14.22 8.29 -4.52
N LEU A 197 -13.78 7.95 -3.29
CA LEU A 197 -12.38 7.67 -3.00
C LEU A 197 -12.11 6.17 -2.95
N PHE A 198 -10.96 5.76 -3.47
CA PHE A 198 -10.50 4.37 -3.50
C PHE A 198 -9.08 4.27 -2.93
N GLY A 199 -8.77 3.14 -2.30
CA GLY A 199 -7.43 2.85 -1.78
C GLY A 199 -6.62 1.96 -2.71
N LEU A 200 -5.33 2.27 -2.88
CA LEU A 200 -4.38 1.38 -3.54
C LEU A 200 -3.07 1.32 -2.75
N GLY A 201 -2.63 0.14 -2.34
CA GLY A 201 -1.38 -0.02 -1.60
C GLY A 201 -0.45 -1.04 -2.23
N PHE A 202 0.86 -0.81 -2.14
CA PHE A 202 1.89 -1.73 -2.62
C PHE A 202 2.89 -2.08 -1.51
N SER A 203 3.19 -3.37 -1.32
CA SER A 203 4.19 -3.84 -0.34
C SER A 203 3.96 -3.26 1.06
N LEU A 204 4.89 -2.50 1.63
CA LEU A 204 4.69 -1.83 2.92
C LEU A 204 3.45 -0.91 2.94
N GLY A 205 3.19 -0.18 1.85
CA GLY A 205 1.98 0.64 1.70
C GLY A 205 0.71 -0.19 1.59
N ALA A 206 0.78 -1.44 1.11
CA ALA A 206 -0.33 -2.38 1.16
C ALA A 206 -0.66 -2.78 2.60
N ASN A 207 0.36 -3.02 3.44
CA ASN A 207 0.16 -3.29 4.87
C ASN A 207 -0.47 -2.08 5.58
N MET A 208 0.02 -0.86 5.31
CA MET A 208 -0.53 0.37 5.86
C MET A 208 -1.99 0.62 5.42
N MET A 209 -2.31 0.41 4.13
CA MET A 209 -3.68 0.54 3.61
C MET A 209 -4.63 -0.48 4.24
N THR A 210 -4.16 -1.72 4.44
CA THR A 210 -4.94 -2.78 5.12
C THR A 210 -5.25 -2.38 6.56
N ASN A 211 -4.23 -1.96 7.31
CA ASN A 211 -4.40 -1.45 8.68
C ASN A 211 -5.35 -0.24 8.72
N TYR A 212 -5.19 0.73 7.81
CA TYR A 212 -6.09 1.89 7.74
C TYR A 212 -7.55 1.47 7.52
N CYS A 213 -7.83 0.65 6.50
CA CYS A 213 -9.20 0.21 6.21
C CYS A 213 -9.84 -0.53 7.38
N ALA A 214 -9.05 -1.33 8.10
CA ALA A 214 -9.50 -2.09 9.25
C ALA A 214 -9.71 -1.22 10.50
N GLU A 215 -8.88 -0.21 10.72
CA GLU A 215 -9.02 0.76 11.83
C GLU A 215 -10.23 1.66 11.66
N GLU A 216 -10.47 2.12 10.43
CA GLU A 216 -11.67 2.91 10.16
C GLU A 216 -12.93 2.05 10.25
N GLY A 217 -12.84 0.76 9.88
CA GLY A 217 -13.96 -0.18 9.97
C GLY A 217 -15.21 0.37 9.32
N GLU A 218 -16.29 0.51 10.11
CA GLU A 218 -17.57 1.08 9.67
C GLU A 218 -17.49 2.56 9.25
N SER A 219 -16.50 3.29 9.75
CA SER A 219 -16.27 4.71 9.43
C SER A 219 -15.42 4.91 8.17
N CYS A 220 -14.98 3.82 7.52
CA CYS A 220 -14.13 3.93 6.34
C CYS A 220 -14.88 4.61 5.19
N VAL A 221 -14.34 5.73 4.70
CA VAL A 221 -14.96 6.53 3.63
C VAL A 221 -14.61 6.04 2.22
N LEU A 222 -13.65 5.12 2.09
CA LEU A 222 -13.27 4.54 0.81
C LEU A 222 -14.36 3.62 0.28
N LYS A 223 -14.58 3.63 -1.04
CA LYS A 223 -15.59 2.79 -1.72
C LYS A 223 -15.09 1.37 -1.99
N ALA A 224 -13.80 1.23 -2.24
CA ALA A 224 -13.09 -0.04 -2.27
C ALA A 224 -11.59 0.21 -2.07
N ALA A 225 -10.85 -0.84 -1.74
CA ALA A 225 -9.38 -0.79 -1.73
C ALA A 225 -8.75 -2.02 -2.38
N VAL A 226 -7.59 -1.82 -2.99
CA VAL A 226 -6.77 -2.88 -3.57
C VAL A 226 -5.38 -2.85 -2.95
N VAL A 227 -4.86 -4.01 -2.55
CA VAL A 227 -3.50 -4.13 -2.00
C VAL A 227 -2.70 -5.17 -2.76
N CYS A 228 -1.46 -4.83 -3.10
CA CYS A 228 -0.59 -5.64 -3.96
C CYS A 228 0.69 -6.06 -3.23
N SER A 229 1.02 -7.35 -3.28
CA SER A 229 2.16 -7.96 -2.56
C SER A 229 2.21 -7.54 -1.08
N ASN A 230 1.07 -7.59 -0.38
CA ASN A 230 1.01 -7.22 1.04
C ASN A 230 1.78 -8.23 1.90
N PRO A 231 2.80 -7.82 2.68
CA PRO A 231 3.43 -8.67 3.68
C PRO A 231 2.58 -8.70 4.97
N PHE A 232 1.43 -9.38 4.93
CA PHE A 232 0.45 -9.42 6.03
C PHE A 232 1.05 -9.77 7.39
N ASN A 233 1.98 -10.75 7.44
CA ASN A 233 2.73 -11.12 8.65
C ASN A 233 4.20 -10.72 8.51
N LEU A 234 4.56 -9.56 9.04
CA LEU A 234 5.90 -8.99 8.95
C LEU A 234 6.94 -9.84 9.70
N ASP A 235 6.58 -10.42 10.84
CA ASP A 235 7.49 -11.23 11.66
C ASP A 235 7.83 -12.55 10.95
N CYS A 236 6.81 -13.22 10.40
CA CYS A 236 6.97 -14.42 9.60
C CYS A 236 7.80 -14.15 8.33
N ALA A 237 7.45 -13.09 7.59
CA ALA A 237 8.17 -12.69 6.38
C ALA A 237 9.65 -12.38 6.66
N SER A 238 9.94 -11.62 7.72
CA SER A 238 11.31 -11.31 8.12
C SER A 238 12.11 -12.57 8.47
N LYS A 239 11.55 -13.47 9.29
CA LYS A 239 12.22 -14.72 9.68
C LYS A 239 12.46 -15.65 8.51
N LEU A 240 11.49 -15.80 7.60
CA LEU A 240 11.64 -16.63 6.42
C LEU A 240 12.70 -16.06 5.45
N MET A 241 12.72 -14.74 5.23
CA MET A 241 13.81 -14.13 4.48
C MET A 241 15.18 -14.37 5.14
N GLN A 242 15.29 -14.23 6.46
CA GLN A 242 16.53 -14.50 7.20
C GLN A 242 16.99 -15.97 7.09
N SER A 243 16.04 -16.91 6.96
CA SER A 243 16.34 -18.35 6.90
C SER A 243 16.98 -18.81 5.58
N THR A 244 16.97 -17.97 4.54
CA THR A 244 17.54 -18.31 3.23
C THR A 244 18.70 -17.38 2.88
N PHE A 245 19.70 -17.91 2.18
CA PHE A 245 20.86 -17.10 1.76
C PHE A 245 20.45 -15.95 0.85
N ILE A 246 19.60 -16.21 -0.16
CA ILE A 246 19.11 -15.16 -1.07
C ILE A 246 18.24 -14.16 -0.29
N GLY A 247 17.34 -14.62 0.58
CA GLY A 247 16.50 -13.76 1.40
C GLY A 247 17.31 -12.77 2.25
N ARG A 248 18.33 -13.29 2.93
CA ARG A 248 19.19 -12.53 3.82
C ARG A 248 20.17 -11.61 3.07
N GLU A 249 20.93 -12.17 2.14
CA GLU A 249 22.07 -11.47 1.54
C GLU A 249 21.69 -10.62 0.32
N LEU A 250 20.54 -10.88 -0.31
CA LEU A 250 19.99 -10.02 -1.36
C LEU A 250 18.91 -9.09 -0.81
N TYR A 251 17.74 -9.61 -0.41
CA TYR A 251 16.59 -8.74 -0.11
C TYR A 251 16.74 -7.94 1.18
N LEU A 252 17.01 -8.60 2.32
CA LEU A 252 17.14 -7.91 3.60
C LEU A 252 18.32 -6.93 3.61
N ARG A 253 19.43 -7.29 2.94
CA ARG A 253 20.60 -6.41 2.79
C ARG A 253 20.32 -5.20 1.90
N VAL A 254 19.64 -5.38 0.76
CA VAL A 254 19.27 -4.26 -0.14
C VAL A 254 18.28 -3.33 0.55
N MET A 255 17.25 -3.87 1.22
CA MET A 255 16.29 -3.07 1.98
C MET A 255 16.97 -2.32 3.14
N GLY A 256 17.84 -2.99 3.91
CA GLY A 256 18.62 -2.35 4.97
C GLY A 256 19.53 -1.23 4.44
N SER A 257 20.19 -1.46 3.29
CA SER A 257 21.01 -0.44 2.63
C SER A 257 20.20 0.77 2.16
N SER A 258 19.00 0.54 1.60
CA SER A 258 18.08 1.62 1.20
C SER A 258 17.66 2.47 2.40
N MET A 259 17.26 1.84 3.50
CA MET A 259 16.86 2.56 4.72
C MET A 259 18.02 3.29 5.39
N LYS A 260 19.23 2.71 5.37
CA LYS A 260 20.44 3.40 5.82
C LYS A 260 20.75 4.62 4.95
N GLN A 261 20.59 4.53 3.63
CA GLN A 261 20.76 5.68 2.73
C GLN A 261 19.71 6.76 2.98
N LEU A 262 18.47 6.38 3.30
CA LEU A 262 17.42 7.31 3.69
C LEU A 262 17.84 8.13 4.92
N ILE A 263 18.36 7.50 5.97
CA ILE A 263 18.87 8.22 7.15
C ILE A 263 20.06 9.10 6.80
N ALA A 264 20.98 8.61 5.97
CA ALA A 264 22.14 9.40 5.55
C ALA A 264 21.75 10.68 4.80
N ASN A 265 20.71 10.62 3.98
CA ASN A 265 20.18 11.77 3.24
C ASN A 265 19.52 12.83 4.14
N HIS A 266 19.03 12.43 5.32
CA HIS A 266 18.35 13.29 6.29
C HIS A 266 19.12 13.43 7.61
N LYS A 267 20.44 13.28 7.55
CA LYS A 267 21.29 13.18 8.74
C LYS A 267 21.11 14.36 9.70
N GLU A 268 21.01 15.57 9.17
CA GLU A 268 20.95 16.77 9.99
C GLU A 268 19.57 16.92 10.66
N GLU A 269 18.50 16.59 9.94
CA GLU A 269 17.14 16.50 10.44
C GLU A 269 17.02 15.43 11.53
N ILE A 270 17.60 14.24 11.30
CA ILE A 270 17.59 13.15 12.27
C ILE A 270 18.32 13.56 13.56
N LYS A 271 19.49 14.19 13.48
CA LYS A 271 20.19 14.71 14.67
C LYS A 271 19.39 15.77 15.41
N LYS A 272 18.68 16.61 14.67
CA LYS A 272 17.89 17.71 15.24
C LYS A 272 16.66 17.19 15.98
N HIS A 273 16.05 16.12 15.47
CA HIS A 273 14.73 15.67 15.93
C HIS A 273 14.75 14.36 16.72
N THR A 274 15.89 13.66 16.79
CA THR A 274 16.02 12.37 17.48
C THR A 274 17.34 12.25 18.24
N ASN A 275 17.41 11.31 19.18
CA ASN A 275 18.64 10.92 19.87
C ASN A 275 19.20 9.59 19.34
N LEU A 276 19.00 9.30 18.05
CA LEU A 276 19.45 8.05 17.44
C LEU A 276 20.98 7.97 17.35
N ASP A 277 21.54 6.77 17.62
CA ASP A 277 22.96 6.51 17.44
C ASP A 277 23.29 6.37 15.93
N LEU A 278 23.75 7.46 15.33
CA LEU A 278 24.13 7.49 13.91
C LEU A 278 25.30 6.56 13.59
N GLU A 279 26.20 6.27 14.53
CA GLU A 279 27.30 5.34 14.30
C GLU A 279 26.81 3.89 14.33
N ALA A 280 25.85 3.55 15.19
CA ALA A 280 25.13 2.28 15.13
C ALA A 280 24.41 2.13 13.78
N ILE A 281 23.69 3.16 13.34
CA ILE A 281 22.98 3.14 12.05
C ILE A 281 23.93 2.92 10.86
N LYS A 282 25.14 3.50 10.91
CA LYS A 282 26.15 3.25 9.88
C LYS A 282 26.64 1.79 9.84
N ARG A 283 26.55 1.03 10.94
CA ARG A 283 26.99 -0.38 10.99
C ARG A 283 25.91 -1.37 10.56
N ILE A 284 24.67 -0.91 10.36
CA ILE A 284 23.54 -1.73 9.93
C ILE A 284 23.82 -2.39 8.58
N THR A 285 23.47 -3.67 8.48
CA THR A 285 23.58 -4.47 7.26
C THR A 285 22.21 -4.87 6.74
N TYR A 286 21.29 -5.29 7.62
CA TYR A 286 20.00 -5.86 7.23
C TYR A 286 18.83 -4.98 7.70
N LEU A 287 17.66 -5.14 7.06
CA LEU A 287 16.45 -4.39 7.42
C LEU A 287 16.05 -4.53 8.89
N HIS A 288 16.17 -5.72 9.48
CA HIS A 288 15.83 -5.91 10.89
C HIS A 288 16.79 -5.18 11.85
N ASP A 289 18.05 -4.97 11.45
CA ASP A 289 18.96 -4.10 12.22
C ASP A 289 18.46 -2.65 12.15
N PHE A 290 18.03 -2.18 10.97
CA PHE A 290 17.40 -0.85 10.82
C PHE A 290 16.18 -0.70 11.73
N ASP A 291 15.29 -1.68 11.74
CA ASP A 291 14.10 -1.62 12.58
C ASP A 291 14.46 -1.63 14.07
N ARG A 292 15.51 -2.34 14.48
CA ARG A 292 16.01 -2.31 15.86
C ARG A 292 16.63 -0.98 16.25
N GLU A 293 17.51 -0.43 15.42
CA GLU A 293 18.28 0.77 15.75
C GLU A 293 17.51 2.07 15.49
N VAL A 294 16.44 2.04 14.70
CA VAL A 294 15.68 3.22 14.30
C VAL A 294 14.21 3.13 14.69
N GLN A 295 13.49 2.11 14.21
CA GLN A 295 12.04 2.03 14.43
C GLN A 295 11.72 1.80 15.92
N CYS A 296 12.45 0.90 16.58
CA CYS A 296 12.26 0.63 17.99
C CYS A 296 12.44 1.88 18.89
N PRO A 297 13.56 2.62 18.82
CA PRO A 297 13.73 3.83 19.63
C PRO A 297 12.80 4.98 19.24
N THR A 298 12.45 5.14 17.96
CA THR A 298 11.55 6.24 17.53
C THR A 298 10.08 5.99 17.85
N TRP A 299 9.66 4.73 17.91
CA TRP A 299 8.27 4.33 18.18
C TRP A 299 8.05 3.70 19.55
N GLY A 300 9.10 3.53 20.36
CA GLY A 300 9.01 2.94 21.69
C GLY A 300 8.81 1.42 21.71
N TYR A 301 9.14 0.70 20.62
CA TYR A 301 9.10 -0.76 20.64
C TYR A 301 10.33 -1.32 21.39
N PRO A 302 10.16 -2.35 22.22
CA PRO A 302 11.29 -2.95 22.95
C PRO A 302 12.18 -3.84 22.07
N THR A 303 11.65 -4.36 20.95
CA THR A 303 12.35 -5.23 20.00
C THR A 303 11.73 -5.07 18.61
N GLU A 304 12.49 -5.36 17.56
CA GLU A 304 11.98 -5.36 16.19
C GLU A 304 10.87 -6.39 15.99
N SER A 305 10.90 -7.52 16.70
CA SER A 305 9.82 -8.50 16.64
C SER A 305 8.54 -8.00 17.33
N ALA A 306 8.65 -7.17 18.39
CA ALA A 306 7.47 -6.52 18.97
C ALA A 306 6.84 -5.54 17.98
N TYR A 307 7.68 -4.77 17.28
CA TYR A 307 7.25 -3.93 16.16
C TYR A 307 6.55 -4.75 15.07
N TYR A 308 7.19 -5.80 14.55
CA TYR A 308 6.63 -6.61 13.47
C TYR A 308 5.29 -7.25 13.84
N ARG A 309 5.13 -7.73 15.07
CA ARG A 309 3.85 -8.28 15.54
C ARG A 309 2.76 -7.23 15.67
N ASP A 310 3.07 -6.03 16.15
CA ASP A 310 2.08 -4.95 16.26
C ASP A 310 1.68 -4.37 14.90
N ALA A 311 2.64 -4.30 13.97
CA ALA A 311 2.44 -3.68 12.67
C ALA A 311 1.92 -4.61 11.57
N SER A 312 1.93 -5.93 11.80
CA SER A 312 1.34 -6.92 10.89
C SER A 312 -0.16 -6.66 10.70
N SER A 313 -0.68 -6.97 9.51
CA SER A 313 -2.07 -6.71 9.12
C SER A 313 -2.91 -7.99 8.93
N CYS A 314 -2.42 -9.16 9.37
CA CYS A 314 -3.18 -10.42 9.34
C CYS A 314 -4.55 -10.29 10.02
N ASP A 315 -4.54 -9.94 11.31
CA ASP A 315 -5.76 -9.83 12.12
C ASP A 315 -6.65 -8.69 11.59
N SER A 316 -6.04 -7.63 11.06
CA SER A 316 -6.75 -6.49 10.50
C SER A 316 -7.70 -6.86 9.36
N VAL A 317 -7.43 -7.95 8.62
CA VAL A 317 -8.35 -8.45 7.60
C VAL A 317 -9.76 -8.69 8.18
N LEU A 318 -9.89 -9.11 9.44
CA LEU A 318 -11.18 -9.40 10.08
C LEU A 318 -12.05 -8.15 10.33
N SER A 319 -11.43 -6.97 10.40
CA SER A 319 -12.13 -5.69 10.70
C SER A 319 -12.39 -4.83 9.47
N ILE A 320 -11.97 -5.25 8.27
CA ILE A 320 -12.29 -4.53 7.04
C ILE A 320 -13.79 -4.60 6.77
N ARG A 321 -14.43 -3.46 6.47
CA ARG A 321 -15.90 -3.37 6.24
C ARG A 321 -16.29 -2.91 4.83
N ILE A 322 -15.32 -2.63 3.96
CA ILE A 322 -15.52 -2.20 2.56
C ILE A 322 -15.05 -3.28 1.58
N PRO A 323 -15.52 -3.29 0.31
CA PRO A 323 -14.97 -4.15 -0.73
C PRO A 323 -13.44 -4.03 -0.83
N PHE A 324 -12.74 -5.15 -0.66
CA PHE A 324 -11.29 -5.18 -0.54
C PHE A 324 -10.67 -6.34 -1.32
N LEU A 325 -9.75 -6.03 -2.22
CA LEU A 325 -9.03 -7.02 -3.03
C LEU A 325 -7.54 -7.03 -2.66
N ALA A 326 -7.04 -8.18 -2.20
CA ALA A 326 -5.61 -8.42 -2.05
C ALA A 326 -5.08 -9.27 -3.20
N VAL A 327 -3.96 -8.85 -3.80
CA VAL A 327 -3.28 -9.57 -4.89
C VAL A 327 -1.87 -9.94 -4.44
N ASN A 328 -1.58 -11.24 -4.31
CA ASN A 328 -0.28 -11.75 -3.87
C ASN A 328 0.21 -12.89 -4.78
N ALA A 329 1.53 -13.01 -4.97
CA ALA A 329 2.13 -14.17 -5.61
C ALA A 329 2.61 -15.15 -4.54
N LYS A 330 2.38 -16.44 -4.72
CA LYS A 330 2.82 -17.48 -3.77
C LYS A 330 4.34 -17.65 -3.78
N ASP A 331 4.98 -17.32 -4.90
CA ASP A 331 6.44 -17.34 -5.07
C ASP A 331 7.12 -16.00 -4.71
N ASP A 332 6.38 -15.02 -4.16
CA ASP A 332 6.93 -13.73 -3.73
C ASP A 332 8.01 -13.95 -2.66
N PRO A 333 9.28 -13.53 -2.89
CA PRO A 333 10.36 -13.79 -1.96
C PRO A 333 10.38 -12.84 -0.75
N ILE A 334 9.52 -11.81 -0.74
CA ILE A 334 9.43 -10.80 0.32
C ILE A 334 8.09 -10.95 1.06
N ALA A 335 6.97 -10.85 0.33
CA ALA A 335 5.63 -11.08 0.87
C ALA A 335 5.25 -12.57 0.77
N VAL A 336 6.04 -13.39 1.48
CA VAL A 336 6.07 -14.86 1.35
C VAL A 336 4.70 -15.52 1.47
N GLY A 337 4.43 -16.50 0.60
CA GLY A 337 3.13 -17.19 0.55
C GLY A 337 2.73 -17.88 1.87
N ALA A 338 3.71 -18.31 2.68
CA ALA A 338 3.48 -18.92 3.99
C ALA A 338 2.95 -17.93 5.04
N ALA A 339 3.02 -16.61 4.78
CA ALA A 339 2.55 -15.54 5.65
C ALA A 339 1.16 -15.02 5.27
N LEU A 340 0.48 -15.63 4.29
CA LEU A 340 -0.83 -15.19 3.83
C LEU A 340 -1.95 -15.62 4.80
N PRO A 341 -2.83 -14.70 5.23
CA PRO A 341 -3.86 -14.95 6.25
C PRO A 341 -5.12 -15.59 5.64
N TYR A 342 -4.97 -16.80 5.10
CA TYR A 342 -6.05 -17.49 4.38
C TYR A 342 -7.32 -17.70 5.23
N GLN A 343 -7.19 -17.86 6.55
CA GLN A 343 -8.35 -18.11 7.40
C GLN A 343 -9.13 -16.83 7.64
N GLU A 344 -8.44 -15.71 7.81
CA GLU A 344 -9.03 -14.39 8.03
C GLU A 344 -9.84 -13.95 6.80
N PHE A 345 -9.32 -14.19 5.59
CA PHE A 345 -10.05 -13.97 4.34
C PHE A 345 -11.29 -14.88 4.20
N ARG A 346 -11.30 -16.09 4.78
CA ARG A 346 -12.48 -16.97 4.81
C ARG A 346 -13.53 -16.53 5.83
N GLN A 347 -13.19 -15.66 6.77
CA GLN A 347 -14.15 -15.14 7.74
C GLN A 347 -14.78 -13.83 7.29
N ASN A 348 -14.07 -12.98 6.54
CA ASN A 348 -14.58 -11.67 6.16
C ASN A 348 -15.23 -11.67 4.76
N PRO A 349 -16.57 -11.44 4.67
CA PRO A 349 -17.27 -11.38 3.38
C PRO A 349 -16.86 -10.19 2.50
N ASN A 350 -16.27 -9.16 3.07
CA ASN A 350 -15.86 -7.94 2.36
C ASN A 350 -14.51 -8.06 1.64
N THR A 351 -13.79 -9.18 1.82
CA THR A 351 -12.40 -9.32 1.39
C THR A 351 -12.22 -10.50 0.45
N ILE A 352 -11.42 -10.31 -0.60
CA ILE A 352 -10.98 -11.37 -1.52
C ILE A 352 -9.45 -11.38 -1.56
N LEU A 353 -8.85 -12.55 -1.38
CA LEU A 353 -7.42 -12.78 -1.61
C LEU A 353 -7.24 -13.52 -2.94
N LEU A 354 -6.79 -12.79 -3.96
CA LEU A 354 -6.34 -13.31 -5.24
C LEU A 354 -4.88 -13.71 -5.11
N THR A 355 -4.60 -15.00 -5.28
CA THR A 355 -3.23 -15.51 -5.37
C THR A 355 -2.89 -16.00 -6.76
N THR A 356 -1.64 -15.79 -7.15
CA THR A 356 -1.03 -16.39 -8.33
C THR A 356 0.09 -17.34 -7.92
N SER A 357 0.32 -18.43 -8.66
CA SER A 357 1.45 -19.32 -8.36
C SER A 357 2.82 -18.68 -8.63
N LEU A 358 2.87 -17.79 -9.62
CA LEU A 358 4.06 -17.04 -10.05
C LEU A 358 3.76 -15.55 -10.13
N GLY A 359 4.75 -14.73 -9.81
CA GLY A 359 4.66 -13.28 -9.96
C GLY A 359 5.82 -12.50 -9.34
N GLY A 360 6.47 -13.05 -8.32
CA GLY A 360 7.48 -12.33 -7.55
C GLY A 360 6.94 -11.08 -6.83
N HIS A 361 7.82 -10.27 -6.24
CA HIS A 361 7.41 -9.10 -5.48
C HIS A 361 7.08 -7.92 -6.38
N LEU A 362 5.79 -7.56 -6.51
CA LEU A 362 5.25 -6.46 -7.32
C LEU A 362 5.47 -6.59 -8.84
N CYS A 363 5.99 -7.71 -9.35
CA CYS A 363 6.52 -7.81 -10.71
C CYS A 363 5.48 -8.25 -11.74
N TRP A 364 5.07 -9.51 -11.72
CA TRP A 364 4.15 -10.10 -12.70
C TRP A 364 4.48 -9.71 -14.14
N PHE A 365 5.75 -9.73 -14.51
CA PHE A 365 6.16 -9.29 -15.84
C PHE A 365 5.67 -10.25 -16.91
N GLU A 366 5.03 -9.68 -17.92
CA GLU A 366 4.63 -10.35 -19.15
C GLU A 366 5.72 -10.19 -20.22
N TRP A 367 5.57 -10.90 -21.35
CA TRP A 367 6.33 -10.59 -22.55
C TRP A 367 6.17 -9.11 -22.94
N GLY A 368 7.25 -8.46 -23.38
CA GLY A 368 7.28 -7.01 -23.65
C GLY A 368 7.54 -6.13 -22.42
N GLY A 369 7.42 -6.69 -21.20
CA GLY A 369 7.74 -6.01 -19.96
C GLY A 369 6.62 -5.14 -19.39
N THR A 370 5.38 -5.33 -19.83
CA THR A 370 4.19 -4.93 -19.07
C THR A 370 4.06 -5.81 -17.83
N ARG A 371 3.20 -5.41 -16.88
CA ARG A 371 2.94 -6.16 -15.66
C ARG A 371 1.50 -6.64 -15.68
N TRP A 372 1.28 -7.94 -15.56
CA TRP A 372 -0.06 -8.51 -15.53
C TRP A 372 -0.90 -7.92 -14.39
N LEU A 373 -0.28 -7.66 -13.23
CA LEU A 373 -0.92 -7.07 -12.04
C LEU A 373 -1.74 -5.81 -12.35
N THR A 374 -1.34 -4.99 -13.33
CA THR A 374 -2.07 -3.75 -13.63
C THR A 374 -3.49 -4.06 -14.11
N LYS A 375 -3.70 -5.16 -14.83
CA LYS A 375 -4.99 -5.52 -15.44
C LYS A 375 -6.07 -5.81 -14.39
N PRO A 376 -5.93 -6.80 -13.48
CA PRO A 376 -6.95 -7.06 -12.47
C PRO A 376 -7.18 -5.86 -11.55
N VAL A 377 -6.13 -5.11 -11.19
CA VAL A 377 -6.26 -3.91 -10.35
C VAL A 377 -7.10 -2.83 -11.04
N ASN A 378 -6.76 -2.48 -12.28
CA ASN A 378 -7.47 -1.45 -13.04
C ASN A 378 -8.90 -1.88 -13.36
N ASN A 379 -9.10 -3.14 -13.77
CA ASN A 379 -10.43 -3.68 -14.07
C ASN A 379 -11.34 -3.68 -12.83
N PHE A 380 -10.82 -4.11 -11.67
CA PHE A 380 -11.57 -4.10 -10.42
C PHE A 380 -11.93 -2.67 -10.00
N LEU A 381 -10.96 -1.74 -10.01
CA LEU A 381 -11.22 -0.34 -9.67
C LEU A 381 -12.27 0.28 -10.60
N ASN A 382 -12.14 0.10 -11.92
CA ASN A 382 -13.11 0.58 -12.91
C ASN A 382 -14.50 -0.01 -12.69
N HIS A 383 -14.61 -1.32 -12.47
CA HIS A 383 -15.90 -1.96 -12.21
C HIS A 383 -16.55 -1.39 -10.94
N MET A 384 -15.78 -1.27 -9.85
CA MET A 384 -16.28 -0.68 -8.60
C MET A 384 -16.69 0.79 -8.75
N ALA A 385 -15.99 1.60 -9.55
CA ALA A 385 -16.32 3.02 -9.70
C ALA A 385 -17.49 3.26 -10.66
N PHE A 386 -17.52 2.55 -11.77
CA PHE A 386 -18.41 2.87 -12.89
C PHE A 386 -19.64 1.98 -12.95
N GLU A 387 -19.58 0.74 -12.47
CA GLU A 387 -20.67 -0.23 -12.60
C GLU A 387 -21.41 -0.50 -11.28
N VAL A 388 -20.75 -0.35 -10.12
CA VAL A 388 -21.35 -0.65 -8.80
C VAL A 388 -22.18 0.52 -8.26
N ASP A 389 -23.34 0.20 -7.68
CA ASP A 389 -24.11 1.12 -6.85
C ASP A 389 -23.44 1.25 -5.47
N PHE A 390 -22.93 2.44 -5.17
CA PHE A 390 -22.20 2.71 -3.93
C PHE A 390 -23.04 2.56 -2.66
N ASP A 391 -24.37 2.59 -2.74
CA ASP A 391 -25.20 2.32 -1.56
C ASP A 391 -25.05 0.86 -1.09
N SER A 392 -24.85 -0.06 -2.03
CA SER A 392 -24.55 -1.46 -1.74
C SER A 392 -23.09 -1.72 -1.30
N ALA A 393 -22.20 -0.74 -1.51
CA ALA A 393 -20.77 -0.81 -1.18
C ALA A 393 -20.39 -0.03 0.09
N LYS A 394 -21.35 0.56 0.82
CA LYS A 394 -21.12 1.25 2.11
C LYS A 394 -20.47 0.30 3.14
N PRO A 395 -19.65 0.79 4.07
CA PRO A 395 -19.11 -0.06 5.13
C PRO A 395 -20.21 -0.90 5.78
N THR A 396 -19.98 -2.22 5.84
CA THR A 396 -20.91 -3.12 6.53
C THR A 396 -20.91 -2.77 8.01
N LYS A 397 -22.10 -2.69 8.60
CA LYS A 397 -22.21 -2.63 10.06
C LYS A 397 -21.94 -4.01 10.64
N ASP A 398 -21.40 -4.07 11.84
CA ASP A 398 -21.04 -5.31 12.51
C ASP A 398 -22.22 -6.29 12.48
N ALA A 399 -21.99 -7.40 11.77
CA ALA A 399 -22.79 -8.60 11.85
C ALA A 399 -22.25 -9.54 12.94
N GLN A 400 -21.32 -9.07 13.78
CA GLN A 400 -20.90 -9.80 14.97
C GLN A 400 -22.09 -9.80 15.94
N GLY A 401 -22.95 -10.80 15.77
CA GLY A 401 -24.02 -11.11 16.72
C GLY A 401 -23.46 -11.20 18.12
N ASP A 402 -24.31 -10.86 19.09
CA ASP A 402 -24.07 -10.78 20.54
C ASP A 402 -22.76 -11.45 20.97
N GLN A 403 -21.68 -10.65 20.99
CA GLN A 403 -20.40 -11.16 21.47
C GLN A 403 -20.63 -11.53 22.93
N GLY A 404 -20.44 -12.80 23.26
CA GLY A 404 -20.49 -13.26 24.64
C GLY A 404 -19.55 -12.45 25.53
N PRO A 405 -19.44 -12.78 26.82
CA PRO A 405 -18.65 -11.99 27.78
C PRO A 405 -17.15 -11.88 27.44
N ILE A 406 -16.65 -12.62 26.44
CA ILE A 406 -15.28 -12.60 25.95
C ILE A 406 -15.29 -12.23 24.47
N ALA A 407 -14.54 -11.19 24.11
CA ALA A 407 -14.45 -10.63 22.78
C ALA A 407 -13.01 -10.60 22.26
N PHE A 408 -12.80 -10.92 20.98
CA PHE A 408 -11.53 -10.70 20.28
C PHE A 408 -11.62 -9.41 19.46
N ASP A 409 -10.71 -8.46 19.71
CA ASP A 409 -10.59 -7.22 18.94
C ASP A 409 -9.38 -7.33 18.00
N PRO A 410 -9.60 -7.45 16.68
CA PRO A 410 -8.52 -7.56 15.70
C PRO A 410 -7.69 -6.29 15.55
N MET A 411 -8.22 -5.16 16.02
CA MET A 411 -7.61 -3.83 15.86
C MET A 411 -6.99 -3.29 17.13
N ARG A 412 -6.95 -4.11 18.20
CA ARG A 412 -6.30 -3.73 19.44
C ARG A 412 -4.80 -3.51 19.22
N ARG A 413 -4.42 -2.23 19.12
CA ARG A 413 -3.02 -1.81 19.07
C ARG A 413 -2.30 -2.24 20.35
N ARG A 414 -1.14 -2.87 20.21
CA ARG A 414 -0.23 -3.16 21.33
C ARG A 414 0.61 -1.93 21.66
N LEU A 415 0.97 -1.14 20.64
CA LEU A 415 1.53 0.19 20.84
C LEU A 415 0.44 1.14 21.33
N TYR A 416 0.64 1.70 22.52
CA TYR A 416 -0.18 2.77 23.08
C TYR A 416 0.55 4.11 22.92
N VAL A 417 -0.16 5.13 22.43
CA VAL A 417 0.33 6.50 22.38
C VAL A 417 -0.26 7.25 23.58
N PRO A 418 0.55 7.65 24.59
CA PRO A 418 0.05 8.38 25.74
C PRO A 418 -0.60 9.70 25.33
N GLN A 419 -1.79 9.97 25.88
CA GLN A 419 -2.33 11.33 25.87
C GLN A 419 -1.46 12.15 26.82
N MET A 420 -0.82 13.21 26.29
CA MET A 420 -0.02 14.14 27.09
C MET A 420 -0.90 15.19 27.77
#